data_AF-E8U500-F1
#
_entry.id   AF-E8U500-F1
#
_cell.length_a   1.000
_cell.length_b   1.000
_cell.length_c   1.000
_cell.angle_alpha   90.00
_cell.angle_beta   90.00
_cell.angle_gamma   90.00
#
_symmetry.space_group_name_H-M   'P 1'
#
loop_
_entity.id
_entity.type
_entity.pdbx_description
1 polymer ?
#
loop_
_entity_poly.entity_id
_entity_poly.type
_entity_poly.pdbx_seq_one_letter_code
_entity_poly.pdbx_strand_id
1 'polypeptide(L)'
;MLIMLDKIDSTHLALPHVVEALGEVARAHRLGDHLVYAELDLLEKAKDLPSLSESARASFLFMRNRFSTTGPYLSRFNVRLSIVPDDNILEVNTLAVNGRSIEEISISARLVANSNILRRTVLLGENHSDTEFYRIVASTYKASEGISGISIQFDPNGGGGGSTVDEYKHIQDSISRTCLCILDSDRHYPTDSIGGTAQNVLNEDNPNIPTSKVIVTDTLEMENLIPTIIVERLMGLGSATCRPLQAHKNIAASAHGSAMQYVDYKKGLKLFELTTGSPSSDHLSYWKPVAEHVLGTPVTHTMCPTGVTCTKKSCRCILIPGYGDSIMDKVMSLMDSEKNTPMTHWVDAAMQSEWRRIGAVILDWCCGSSLRAI
;
A
#
# COMPACT_ATOMS: atom_id res chain seq x y z
N MET A 1 11.80 5.25 1.38
CA MET A 1 12.55 4.06 1.84
C MET A 1 13.56 4.45 2.90
N LEU A 2 13.95 3.49 3.75
CA LEU A 2 15.10 3.63 4.64
C LEU A 2 16.39 3.43 3.83
N ILE A 3 17.16 4.49 3.66
CA ILE A 3 18.46 4.48 3.00
C ILE A 3 19.56 4.20 4.03
N MET A 4 20.39 3.22 3.74
CA MET A 4 21.54 2.82 4.55
C MET A 4 22.84 3.20 3.82
N LEU A 5 23.74 3.86 4.55
CA LEU A 5 25.11 4.11 4.11
C LEU A 5 26.13 3.22 4.85
N ASP A 6 25.70 2.05 5.33
CA ASP A 6 26.50 1.11 6.13
C ASP A 6 27.58 0.37 5.31
N LYS A 7 27.56 0.49 3.98
CA LYS A 7 28.56 -0.05 3.06
C LYS A 7 29.56 1.00 2.55
N ILE A 8 29.39 2.27 2.93
CA ILE A 8 30.32 3.36 2.59
C ILE A 8 31.17 3.67 3.82
N ASP A 9 32.48 3.69 3.64
CA ASP A 9 33.45 4.03 4.67
C ASP A 9 34.33 5.19 4.21
N SER A 10 35.29 5.58 5.04
CA SER A 10 36.15 6.72 4.72
C SER A 10 37.09 6.53 3.55
N THR A 11 37.45 5.29 3.22
CA THR A 11 38.31 5.01 2.07
C THR A 11 37.57 5.29 0.75
N HIS A 12 36.25 5.09 0.74
CA HIS A 12 35.39 5.36 -0.40
C HIS A 12 35.15 6.85 -0.66
N LEU A 13 35.39 7.74 0.31
CA LEU A 13 35.16 9.19 0.16
C LEU A 13 36.10 9.89 -0.84
N ALA A 14 37.14 9.19 -1.31
CA ALA A 14 38.00 9.65 -2.39
C ALA A 14 37.40 9.41 -3.79
N LEU A 15 36.38 8.57 -3.90
CA LEU A 15 35.76 8.20 -5.17
C LEU A 15 34.73 9.26 -5.61
N PRO A 16 34.85 9.88 -6.80
CA PRO A 16 33.96 10.95 -7.24
C PRO A 16 32.47 10.55 -7.26
N HIS A 17 32.15 9.36 -7.78
CA HIS A 17 30.77 8.86 -7.87
C HIS A 17 30.14 8.60 -6.48
N VAL A 18 30.96 8.26 -5.48
CA VAL A 18 30.51 8.13 -4.08
C VAL A 18 30.17 9.50 -3.50
N VAL A 19 31.01 10.50 -3.74
CA VAL A 19 30.74 11.87 -3.27
C VAL A 19 29.48 12.45 -3.92
N GLU A 20 29.28 12.23 -5.21
CA GLU A 20 28.07 12.62 -5.93
C GLU A 20 26.83 11.92 -5.35
N ALA A 21 26.90 10.61 -5.13
CA ALA A 21 25.82 9.85 -4.51
C ALA A 21 25.47 10.36 -3.11
N LEU A 22 26.47 10.66 -2.27
CA LEU A 22 26.26 11.27 -0.95
C LEU A 22 25.58 12.64 -1.06
N GLY A 23 25.88 13.41 -2.11
CA GLY A 23 25.17 14.65 -2.43
C GLY A 23 23.68 14.42 -2.67
N GLU A 24 23.33 13.41 -3.47
CA GLU A 24 21.92 13.04 -3.74
C GLU A 24 21.21 12.48 -2.51
N VAL A 25 21.89 11.69 -1.67
CA VAL A 25 21.35 11.22 -0.39
C VAL A 25 21.05 12.39 0.55
N ALA A 26 21.99 13.33 0.67
CA ALA A 26 21.82 14.52 1.49
C ALA A 26 20.66 15.39 0.99
N ARG A 27 20.45 15.47 -0.33
CA ARG A 27 19.32 16.15 -0.95
C ARG A 27 18.00 15.45 -0.63
N ALA A 28 17.91 14.13 -0.82
CA ALA A 28 16.72 13.33 -0.52
C ALA A 28 16.31 13.46 0.95
N HIS A 29 17.27 13.36 1.86
CA HIS A 29 17.05 13.58 3.29
C HIS A 29 16.50 14.99 3.59
N ARG A 30 17.12 16.03 3.01
CA ARG A 30 16.71 17.43 3.22
C ARG A 30 15.29 17.70 2.74
N LEU A 31 14.91 17.14 1.60
CA LEU A 31 13.55 17.25 1.05
C LEU A 31 12.52 16.42 1.85
N GLY A 32 13.00 15.54 2.73
CA GLY A 32 12.19 14.61 3.51
C GLY A 32 11.71 13.42 2.70
N ASP A 33 12.25 13.19 1.49
CA ASP A 33 11.78 12.15 0.58
C ASP A 33 12.05 10.74 1.14
N HIS A 34 13.14 10.59 1.89
CA HIS A 34 13.59 9.33 2.47
C HIS A 34 14.10 9.50 3.90
N LEU A 35 14.05 8.41 4.67
CA LEU A 35 14.77 8.30 5.93
C LEU A 35 16.19 7.83 5.63
N VAL A 36 17.21 8.43 6.24
CA VAL A 36 18.61 8.07 6.00
C VAL A 36 19.27 7.68 7.32
N TYR A 37 20.01 6.58 7.28
CA TYR A 37 20.87 6.14 8.37
C TYR A 37 22.29 5.91 7.86
N ALA A 38 23.25 6.34 8.66
CA ALA A 38 24.68 6.18 8.43
C ALA A 38 25.39 6.05 9.77
N GLU A 39 26.48 5.29 9.79
CA GLU A 39 27.32 5.18 10.98
C GLU A 39 27.97 6.51 11.35
N LEU A 40 28.19 6.71 12.65
CA LEU A 40 28.68 7.99 13.19
C LEU A 40 30.01 8.42 12.54
N ASP A 41 30.91 7.47 12.30
CA ASP A 41 32.21 7.72 11.66
C ASP A 41 32.06 8.31 10.25
N LEU A 42 31.09 7.84 9.47
CA LEU A 42 30.81 8.39 8.14
C LEU A 42 30.22 9.79 8.27
N LEU A 43 29.28 9.99 9.19
CA LEU A 43 28.64 11.29 9.42
C LEU A 43 29.64 12.37 9.87
N GLU A 44 30.58 12.03 10.75
CA GLU A 44 31.64 12.94 11.22
C GLU A 44 32.57 13.39 10.10
N LYS A 45 32.82 12.50 9.12
CA LYS A 45 33.68 12.81 7.97
C LYS A 45 32.90 13.57 6.88
N ALA A 46 31.70 13.12 6.56
CA ALA A 46 30.87 13.69 5.51
C ALA A 46 30.47 15.14 5.82
N LYS A 47 30.21 15.48 7.10
CA LYS A 47 29.86 16.87 7.48
C LYS A 47 30.97 17.88 7.22
N ASP A 48 32.23 17.45 7.12
CA ASP A 48 33.39 18.32 6.92
C ASP A 48 34.05 18.10 5.54
N LEU A 49 33.48 17.24 4.69
CA LEU A 49 34.06 16.88 3.39
C LEU A 49 34.00 18.07 2.40
N PRO A 50 35.14 18.63 1.93
CA PRO A 50 35.14 19.82 1.09
C PRO A 50 34.46 19.61 -0.28
N SER A 51 34.53 18.39 -0.81
CA SER A 51 33.95 18.02 -2.10
C SER A 51 32.41 17.98 -2.10
N LEU A 52 31.77 17.96 -0.92
CA LEU A 52 30.31 18.10 -0.81
C LEU A 52 29.91 19.58 -0.85
N SER A 53 28.66 19.85 -1.24
CA SER A 53 28.11 21.21 -1.08
C SER A 53 27.90 21.57 0.39
N GLU A 54 27.83 22.86 0.70
CA GLU A 54 27.47 23.34 2.05
C GLU A 54 26.13 22.75 2.53
N SER A 55 25.14 22.71 1.63
CA SER A 55 23.83 22.13 1.93
C SER A 55 23.88 20.64 2.24
N ALA A 56 24.79 19.90 1.60
CA ALA A 56 24.98 18.48 1.85
C ALA A 56 25.68 18.25 3.19
N ARG A 57 26.77 19.00 3.46
CA ARG A 57 27.46 18.99 4.76
C ARG A 57 26.53 19.30 5.92
N ALA A 58 25.66 20.31 5.79
CA ALA A 58 24.66 20.66 6.78
C ALA A 58 23.65 19.52 7.03
N SER A 59 23.24 18.81 5.98
CA SER A 59 22.36 17.63 6.09
C SER A 59 23.02 16.51 6.90
N PHE A 60 24.30 16.21 6.66
CA PHE A 60 25.06 15.22 7.44
C PHE A 60 25.31 15.65 8.88
N LEU A 61 25.60 16.93 9.14
CA LEU A 61 25.67 17.46 10.50
C LEU A 61 24.34 17.28 11.24
N PHE A 62 23.21 17.53 10.58
CA PHE A 62 21.89 17.34 11.16
C PHE A 62 21.62 15.86 11.47
N MET A 63 21.93 14.95 10.54
CA MET A 63 21.81 13.50 10.77
C MET A 63 22.67 13.06 11.97
N ARG A 64 23.91 13.55 12.05
CA ARG A 64 24.85 13.31 13.15
C ARG A 64 24.27 13.73 14.49
N ASN A 65 23.72 14.94 14.58
CA ASN A 65 23.11 15.47 15.81
C ASN A 65 21.85 14.69 16.23
N ARG A 66 21.28 13.87 15.34
CA ARG A 66 20.06 13.08 15.56
C ARG A 66 20.31 11.57 15.61
N PHE A 67 21.57 11.14 15.55
CA PHE A 67 21.95 9.73 15.45
C PHE A 67 21.26 8.84 16.50
N SER A 68 21.24 9.28 17.77
CA SER A 68 20.59 8.56 18.88
C SER A 68 19.08 8.40 18.75
N THR A 69 18.42 9.25 17.96
CA THR A 69 16.96 9.22 17.76
C THR A 69 16.56 8.39 16.53
N THR A 70 17.46 8.18 15.57
CA THR A 70 17.15 7.45 14.33
C THR A 70 17.35 5.94 14.48
N GLY A 71 18.34 5.51 15.26
CA GLY A 71 18.67 4.08 15.46
C GLY A 71 17.50 3.18 15.88
N PRO A 72 16.59 3.59 16.79
CA PRO A 72 15.45 2.76 17.20
C PRO A 72 14.51 2.38 16.03
N TYR A 73 14.42 3.22 14.99
CA TYR A 73 13.53 2.95 13.85
C TYR A 73 14.06 1.84 12.94
N LEU A 74 15.35 1.54 12.93
CA LEU A 74 15.93 0.51 12.06
C LEU A 74 15.24 -0.85 12.28
N SER A 75 14.88 -1.16 13.52
CA SER A 75 14.17 -2.39 13.88
C SER A 75 12.72 -2.44 13.39
N ARG A 76 12.16 -1.35 12.84
CA ARG A 76 10.76 -1.29 12.40
C ARG A 76 10.57 -1.58 10.92
N PHE A 77 11.65 -1.59 10.14
CA PHE A 77 11.61 -1.77 8.70
C PHE A 77 11.92 -3.21 8.29
N ASN A 78 11.22 -3.71 7.27
CA ASN A 78 11.51 -5.01 6.65
C ASN A 78 12.21 -4.88 5.29
N VAL A 79 12.27 -3.66 4.75
CA VAL A 79 12.98 -3.35 3.51
C VAL A 79 13.90 -2.16 3.74
N ARG A 80 15.13 -2.24 3.24
CA ARG A 80 16.09 -1.14 3.24
C ARG A 80 16.81 -1.03 1.91
N LEU A 81 17.23 0.18 1.56
CA LEU A 81 18.04 0.46 0.37
C LEU A 81 19.46 0.79 0.81
N SER A 82 20.42 -0.05 0.47
CA SER A 82 21.83 0.10 0.86
C SER A 82 22.65 0.61 -0.32
N ILE A 83 23.34 1.73 -0.14
CA ILE A 83 24.20 2.30 -1.18
C ILE A 83 25.59 1.69 -1.04
N VAL A 84 26.05 1.03 -2.10
CA VAL A 84 27.36 0.39 -2.15
C VAL A 84 28.35 1.20 -3.01
N PRO A 85 29.65 1.20 -2.69
CA PRO A 85 30.66 1.95 -3.44
C PRO A 85 30.95 1.34 -4.82
N ASP A 86 30.72 0.04 -4.98
CA ASP A 86 30.98 -0.74 -6.19
C ASP A 86 30.08 -0.33 -7.36
N ASP A 87 30.58 -0.53 -8.57
CA ASP A 87 29.87 -0.23 -9.81
C ASP A 87 28.93 -1.38 -10.23
N ASN A 88 27.84 -1.04 -10.90
CA ASN A 88 26.87 -1.97 -11.52
C ASN A 88 26.16 -2.93 -10.55
N ILE A 89 26.10 -2.60 -9.26
CA ILE A 89 25.28 -3.33 -8.30
C ILE A 89 23.85 -2.81 -8.34
N LEU A 90 22.93 -3.74 -8.61
CA LEU A 90 21.49 -3.61 -8.38
C LEU A 90 20.95 -5.00 -8.07
N GLU A 91 20.79 -5.31 -6.79
CA GLU A 91 20.39 -6.65 -6.35
C GLU A 91 19.56 -6.59 -5.07
N VAL A 92 18.83 -7.67 -4.79
CA VAL A 92 18.11 -7.85 -3.54
C VAL A 92 18.70 -9.04 -2.80
N ASN A 93 19.04 -8.81 -1.53
CA ASN A 93 19.54 -9.82 -0.61
C ASN A 93 18.60 -9.96 0.57
N THR A 94 18.59 -11.13 1.20
CA THR A 94 17.89 -11.35 2.47
C THR A 94 18.90 -11.37 3.61
N LEU A 95 18.73 -10.47 4.58
CA LEU A 95 19.57 -10.35 5.76
C LEU A 95 18.88 -10.88 7.00
N ALA A 96 19.61 -11.62 7.82
CA ALA A 96 19.18 -11.97 9.18
C ALA A 96 19.66 -10.90 10.17
N VAL A 97 18.74 -10.08 10.68
CA VAL A 97 19.03 -9.02 11.66
C VAL A 97 18.20 -9.27 12.91
N ASN A 98 18.86 -9.54 14.05
CA ASN A 98 18.20 -9.79 15.34
C ASN A 98 17.08 -10.84 15.27
N GLY A 99 17.29 -11.93 14.52
CA GLY A 99 16.31 -13.01 14.35
C GLY A 99 15.17 -12.70 13.37
N ARG A 100 15.23 -11.58 12.65
CA ARG A 100 14.28 -11.20 11.59
C ARG A 100 14.93 -11.25 10.22
N SER A 101 14.13 -11.58 9.22
CA SER A 101 14.48 -11.50 7.81
C SER A 101 14.17 -10.09 7.28
N ILE A 102 15.15 -9.43 6.68
CA ILE A 102 15.03 -8.09 6.07
C ILE A 102 15.46 -8.19 4.61
N GLU A 103 14.68 -7.60 3.71
CA GLU A 103 15.07 -7.40 2.30
C GLU A 103 16.02 -6.19 2.21
N GLU A 104 17.24 -6.42 1.73
CA GLU A 104 18.21 -5.37 1.42
C GLU A 104 18.33 -5.20 -0.09
N ILE A 105 17.92 -4.04 -0.58
CA ILE A 105 18.12 -3.63 -1.97
C ILE A 105 19.45 -2.90 -2.05
N SER A 106 20.46 -3.54 -2.62
CA SER A 106 21.78 -2.94 -2.80
C SER A 106 21.84 -2.20 -4.13
N ILE A 107 22.25 -0.94 -4.09
CA ILE A 107 22.37 -0.08 -5.27
C ILE A 107 23.73 0.60 -5.31
N SER A 108 24.38 0.55 -6.47
CA SER A 108 25.65 1.23 -6.68
C SER A 108 25.54 2.75 -6.50
N ALA A 109 26.55 3.35 -5.87
CA ALA A 109 26.68 4.79 -5.74
C ALA A 109 26.66 5.47 -7.13
N ARG A 110 27.23 4.83 -8.16
CA ARG A 110 27.17 5.34 -9.53
C ARG A 110 25.75 5.43 -10.07
N LEU A 111 24.89 4.43 -9.83
CA LEU A 111 23.49 4.50 -10.25
C LEU A 111 22.75 5.62 -9.51
N VAL A 112 23.01 5.78 -8.21
CA VAL A 112 22.46 6.89 -7.42
C VAL A 112 22.88 8.25 -7.96
N ALA A 113 24.16 8.43 -8.28
CA ALA A 113 24.71 9.69 -8.80
C ALA A 113 24.14 10.08 -10.18
N ASN A 114 23.76 9.10 -11.00
CA ASN A 114 23.35 9.32 -12.39
C ASN A 114 21.84 9.16 -12.65
N SER A 115 21.03 8.99 -11.61
CA SER A 115 19.59 8.76 -11.75
C SER A 115 18.77 9.57 -10.76
N ASN A 116 17.44 9.45 -10.87
CA ASN A 116 16.49 10.04 -9.92
C ASN A 116 16.01 9.03 -8.87
N ILE A 117 16.75 7.93 -8.65
CA ILE A 117 16.26 6.79 -7.87
C ILE A 117 15.90 7.15 -6.42
N LEU A 118 16.55 8.18 -5.86
CA LEU A 118 16.30 8.71 -4.51
C LEU A 118 15.26 9.85 -4.46
N ARG A 119 14.49 10.06 -5.53
CA ARG A 119 13.22 10.78 -5.44
C ARG A 119 12.21 9.89 -4.73
N ARG A 120 11.13 10.51 -4.22
CA ARG A 120 10.03 9.80 -3.56
C ARG A 120 9.62 8.57 -4.35
N THR A 121 9.28 7.49 -3.65
CA THR A 121 8.74 6.31 -4.29
C THR A 121 7.46 6.66 -5.03
N VAL A 122 7.29 6.15 -6.25
CA VAL A 122 6.02 6.23 -6.96
C VAL A 122 5.08 5.22 -6.31
N LEU A 123 3.93 5.68 -5.81
CA LEU A 123 2.86 4.79 -5.39
C LEU A 123 1.88 4.69 -6.57
N LEU A 124 1.91 3.54 -7.25
CA LEU A 124 1.06 3.27 -8.40
C LEU A 124 -0.18 2.49 -7.95
N GLY A 125 -1.35 3.08 -8.14
CA GLY A 125 -2.65 2.42 -8.02
C GLY A 125 -3.37 2.39 -9.37
N GLU A 126 -4.62 1.91 -9.39
CA GLU A 126 -5.44 2.00 -10.61
C GLU A 126 -5.82 3.46 -10.89
N ASN A 127 -6.08 4.25 -9.84
CA ASN A 127 -6.38 5.67 -9.95
C ASN A 127 -5.71 6.50 -8.81
N HIS A 128 -5.81 7.82 -8.91
CA HIS A 128 -5.20 8.73 -7.94
C HIS A 128 -5.86 8.70 -6.56
N SER A 129 -7.19 8.57 -6.48
CA SER A 129 -7.91 8.46 -5.20
C SER A 129 -7.47 7.24 -4.39
N ASP A 130 -7.11 6.14 -5.06
CA ASP A 130 -6.61 4.93 -4.40
C ASP A 130 -5.35 5.21 -3.57
N THR A 131 -4.42 5.95 -4.16
CA THR A 131 -3.14 6.25 -3.51
C THR A 131 -3.32 7.09 -2.24
N GLU A 132 -4.31 7.99 -2.20
CA GLU A 132 -4.60 8.79 -1.01
C GLU A 132 -5.31 7.96 0.07
N PHE A 133 -6.19 7.02 -0.30
CA PHE A 133 -6.72 6.05 0.67
C PHE A 133 -5.61 5.18 1.26
N TYR A 134 -4.64 4.74 0.46
CA TYR A 134 -3.48 4.01 0.97
C TYR A 134 -2.60 4.82 1.93
N ARG A 135 -2.53 6.16 1.77
CA ARG A 135 -1.88 7.05 2.76
C ARG A 135 -2.51 6.92 4.14
N ILE A 136 -3.84 6.78 4.19
CA ILE A 136 -4.61 6.64 5.42
C ILE A 136 -4.33 5.29 6.06
N VAL A 137 -4.31 4.22 5.27
CA VAL A 137 -3.95 2.87 5.73
C VAL A 137 -2.57 2.88 6.37
N ALA A 138 -1.57 3.44 5.68
CA ALA A 138 -0.20 3.54 6.19
C ALA A 138 -0.09 4.41 7.45
N SER A 139 -0.82 5.54 7.49
CA SER A 139 -0.84 6.43 8.67
C SER A 139 -1.47 5.76 9.88
N THR A 140 -2.50 4.94 9.67
CA THR A 140 -3.17 4.16 10.72
C THR A 140 -2.26 3.06 11.25
N TYR A 141 -1.57 2.32 10.36
CA TYR A 141 -0.55 1.35 10.75
C TYR A 141 0.57 1.99 11.57
N LYS A 142 1.12 3.11 11.10
CA LYS A 142 2.15 3.86 11.81
C LYS A 142 1.69 4.24 13.23
N ALA A 143 0.45 4.71 13.37
CA ALA A 143 -0.12 5.07 14.67
C ALA A 143 -0.32 3.86 15.59
N SER A 144 -0.80 2.72 15.06
CA SER A 144 -1.02 1.51 15.86
C SER A 144 0.29 0.87 16.33
N GLU A 145 1.37 1.02 15.57
CA GLU A 145 2.70 0.52 15.92
C GLU A 145 3.53 1.50 16.78
N GLY A 146 2.96 2.65 17.13
CA GLY A 146 3.60 3.68 17.95
C GLY A 146 4.78 4.37 17.26
N ILE A 147 4.81 4.39 15.93
CA ILE A 147 5.91 4.95 15.15
C ILE A 147 5.69 6.46 14.99
N SER A 148 6.38 7.28 15.78
CA SER A 148 6.39 8.74 15.62
C SER A 148 7.56 9.23 14.75
N GLY A 149 7.59 10.50 14.36
CA GLY A 149 8.79 11.13 13.75
C GLY A 149 9.14 10.69 12.32
N ILE A 150 8.33 9.82 11.71
CA ILE A 150 8.48 9.39 10.31
C ILE A 150 7.25 9.87 9.53
N SER A 151 7.47 10.38 8.32
CA SER A 151 6.39 10.77 7.40
C SER A 151 6.22 9.73 6.29
N ILE A 152 4.99 9.61 5.76
CA ILE A 152 4.69 8.80 4.58
C ILE A 152 4.76 9.73 3.37
N GLN A 153 5.74 9.51 2.50
CA GLN A 153 6.08 10.33 1.33
C GLN A 153 6.14 9.46 0.09
N PHE A 154 5.30 9.78 -0.88
CA PHE A 154 5.29 9.14 -2.20
C PHE A 154 4.76 10.14 -3.23
N ASP A 155 5.09 9.90 -4.49
CA ASP A 155 4.45 10.57 -5.61
C ASP A 155 3.30 9.67 -6.10
N PRO A 156 2.04 10.11 -5.99
CA PRO A 156 0.89 9.31 -6.41
C PRO A 156 0.84 9.22 -7.94
N ASN A 157 0.60 8.04 -8.47
CA ASN A 157 0.39 7.81 -9.89
C ASN A 157 -0.76 6.83 -10.10
N GLY A 158 -1.48 6.97 -11.21
CA GLY A 158 -2.65 6.14 -11.52
C GLY A 158 -2.72 5.85 -13.01
N GLY A 159 -2.93 4.59 -13.35
CA GLY A 159 -2.90 4.10 -14.73
C GLY A 159 -4.20 3.45 -15.19
N GLY A 160 -5.37 3.98 -14.86
CA GLY A 160 -6.71 3.44 -15.23
C GLY A 160 -6.74 2.10 -15.99
N GLY A 161 -6.88 0.97 -15.27
CA GLY A 161 -6.91 -0.37 -15.85
C GLY A 161 -5.65 -0.70 -16.66
N GLY A 162 -5.82 -0.89 -17.98
CA GLY A 162 -4.74 -1.33 -18.89
C GLY A 162 -3.51 -0.42 -18.92
N SER A 163 -3.66 0.88 -18.66
CA SER A 163 -2.53 1.82 -18.55
C SER A 163 -1.59 1.51 -17.36
N THR A 164 -2.06 0.78 -16.35
CA THR A 164 -1.30 0.51 -15.12
C THR A 164 -0.16 -0.46 -15.41
N VAL A 165 -0.39 -1.40 -16.33
CA VAL A 165 0.63 -2.35 -16.81
C VAL A 165 1.75 -1.60 -17.54
N ASP A 166 1.39 -0.73 -18.49
CA ASP A 166 2.36 0.03 -19.27
C ASP A 166 3.16 0.99 -18.38
N GLU A 167 2.50 1.68 -17.44
CA GLU A 167 3.15 2.61 -16.52
C GLU A 167 4.08 1.86 -15.54
N TYR A 168 3.64 0.74 -14.98
CA TYR A 168 4.47 -0.08 -14.10
C TYR A 168 5.74 -0.53 -14.81
N LYS A 169 5.59 -1.11 -16.01
CA LYS A 169 6.70 -1.57 -16.84
C LYS A 169 7.65 -0.43 -17.19
N HIS A 170 7.11 0.72 -17.60
CA HIS A 170 7.93 1.89 -17.91
C HIS A 170 8.79 2.33 -16.71
N ILE A 171 8.19 2.40 -15.51
CA ILE A 171 8.92 2.78 -14.31
C ILE A 171 9.99 1.73 -13.98
N GLN A 172 9.64 0.45 -14.00
CA GLN A 172 10.56 -0.66 -13.70
C GLN A 172 11.74 -0.69 -14.68
N ASP A 173 11.49 -0.65 -15.99
CA ASP A 173 12.52 -0.71 -17.02
C ASP A 173 13.43 0.52 -17.03
N SER A 174 12.93 1.69 -16.59
CA SER A 174 13.73 2.91 -16.54
C SER A 174 14.79 2.92 -15.44
N ILE A 175 14.58 2.15 -14.37
CA ILE A 175 15.42 2.12 -13.14
C ILE A 175 15.75 3.55 -12.66
N SER A 176 14.81 4.48 -12.86
CA SER A 176 15.00 5.90 -12.57
C SER A 176 14.33 6.33 -11.28
N ARG A 177 13.43 5.51 -10.75
CA ARG A 177 12.60 5.73 -9.57
C ARG A 177 12.35 4.41 -8.86
N THR A 178 12.09 4.48 -7.55
CA THR A 178 11.51 3.35 -6.83
C THR A 178 9.99 3.34 -7.03
N CYS A 179 9.38 2.16 -7.10
CA CYS A 179 7.94 1.99 -7.37
C CYS A 179 7.31 0.97 -6.41
N LEU A 180 6.20 1.33 -5.79
CA LEU A 180 5.31 0.40 -5.12
C LEU A 180 3.98 0.40 -5.88
N CYS A 181 3.62 -0.73 -6.47
CA CYS A 181 2.37 -0.92 -7.19
C CYS A 181 1.39 -1.70 -6.31
N ILE A 182 0.21 -1.16 -6.05
CA ILE A 182 -0.85 -1.80 -5.26
C ILE A 182 -2.07 -1.98 -6.16
N LEU A 183 -2.54 -3.21 -6.27
CA LEU A 183 -3.62 -3.59 -7.19
C LEU A 183 -4.72 -4.34 -6.45
N ASP A 184 -5.95 -4.13 -6.88
CA ASP A 184 -7.09 -4.92 -6.43
C ASP A 184 -6.99 -6.35 -6.97
N SER A 185 -7.45 -7.32 -6.19
CA SER A 185 -7.38 -8.73 -6.63
C SER A 185 -8.44 -9.11 -7.63
N ASP A 186 -9.56 -8.36 -7.68
CA ASP A 186 -10.81 -8.71 -8.35
C ASP A 186 -11.33 -10.12 -7.99
N ARG A 187 -10.89 -10.73 -6.89
CA ARG A 187 -11.37 -12.04 -6.45
C ARG A 187 -12.74 -11.90 -5.83
N HIS A 188 -13.73 -12.63 -6.34
CA HIS A 188 -15.09 -12.60 -5.78
C HIS A 188 -15.27 -13.53 -4.57
N TYR A 189 -14.26 -14.35 -4.23
CA TYR A 189 -14.23 -15.26 -3.08
C TYR A 189 -12.77 -15.72 -2.84
N PRO A 190 -12.41 -16.31 -1.68
CA PRO A 190 -11.02 -16.56 -1.29
C PRO A 190 -10.17 -17.37 -2.28
N THR A 191 -10.80 -18.33 -2.98
CA THR A 191 -10.14 -19.22 -3.94
C THR A 191 -10.33 -18.81 -5.39
N ASP A 192 -10.91 -17.64 -5.64
CA ASP A 192 -11.10 -17.12 -7.00
C ASP A 192 -9.77 -16.76 -7.65
N SER A 193 -9.72 -16.77 -8.98
CA SER A 193 -8.55 -16.32 -9.72
C SER A 193 -8.35 -14.81 -9.59
N ILE A 194 -7.09 -14.35 -9.62
CA ILE A 194 -6.76 -12.92 -9.69
C ILE A 194 -7.32 -12.32 -10.99
N GLY A 195 -7.81 -11.08 -10.90
CA GLY A 195 -8.32 -10.29 -12.02
C GLY A 195 -7.31 -9.95 -13.09
N GLY A 196 -7.82 -9.43 -14.20
CA GLY A 196 -7.03 -9.14 -15.40
C GLY A 196 -5.92 -8.12 -15.16
N THR A 197 -6.20 -7.00 -14.48
CA THR A 197 -5.21 -5.94 -14.24
C THR A 197 -4.05 -6.46 -13.40
N ALA A 198 -4.35 -6.99 -12.21
CA ALA A 198 -3.34 -7.55 -11.32
C ALA A 198 -2.54 -8.69 -11.96
N GLN A 199 -3.20 -9.61 -12.66
CA GLN A 199 -2.52 -10.70 -13.35
C GLN A 199 -1.59 -10.19 -14.46
N ASN A 200 -2.00 -9.17 -15.22
CA ASN A 200 -1.17 -8.61 -16.30
C ASN A 200 0.07 -7.89 -15.74
N VAL A 201 -0.07 -7.11 -14.66
CA VAL A 201 1.09 -6.48 -14.01
C VAL A 201 2.05 -7.54 -13.47
N LEU A 202 1.53 -8.58 -12.81
CA LEU A 202 2.35 -9.69 -12.30
C LEU A 202 3.10 -10.45 -13.41
N ASN A 203 2.52 -10.54 -14.61
CA ASN A 203 3.17 -11.19 -15.75
C ASN A 203 4.31 -10.35 -16.34
N GLU A 204 4.21 -9.02 -16.28
CA GLU A 204 5.24 -8.08 -16.75
C GLU A 204 6.30 -7.78 -15.67
N ASP A 205 6.02 -8.09 -14.40
CA ASP A 205 6.93 -7.84 -13.29
C ASP A 205 8.23 -8.63 -13.45
N ASN A 206 9.35 -7.89 -13.48
CA ASN A 206 10.68 -8.47 -13.46
C ASN A 206 11.27 -8.44 -12.05
N PRO A 207 11.30 -9.58 -11.32
CA PRO A 207 11.81 -9.63 -9.95
C PRO A 207 13.32 -9.33 -9.83
N ASN A 208 14.05 -9.30 -10.94
CA ASN A 208 15.47 -8.90 -10.96
C ASN A 208 15.65 -7.37 -10.94
N ILE A 209 14.57 -6.59 -10.99
CA ILE A 209 14.60 -5.12 -10.86
C ILE A 209 14.02 -4.77 -9.49
N PRO A 210 14.86 -4.80 -8.42
CA PRO A 210 14.40 -4.72 -7.03
C PRO A 210 13.98 -3.31 -6.62
N THR A 211 14.04 -2.33 -7.52
CA THR A 211 13.53 -0.97 -7.30
C THR A 211 12.02 -0.86 -7.48
N SER A 212 11.36 -1.94 -7.87
CA SER A 212 9.90 -2.01 -7.97
C SER A 212 9.35 -3.18 -7.16
N LYS A 213 8.15 -3.02 -6.60
CA LYS A 213 7.42 -4.09 -5.92
C LYS A 213 5.93 -4.02 -6.25
N VAL A 214 5.36 -5.16 -6.62
CA VAL A 214 3.92 -5.32 -6.79
C VAL A 214 3.34 -5.99 -5.55
N ILE A 215 2.23 -5.46 -5.04
CA ILE A 215 1.37 -6.17 -4.10
C ILE A 215 -0.06 -6.19 -4.65
N VAL A 216 -0.70 -7.35 -4.53
CA VAL A 216 -2.13 -7.50 -4.79
C VAL A 216 -2.84 -7.53 -3.43
N THR A 217 -3.97 -6.87 -3.30
CA THR A 217 -4.77 -6.89 -2.07
C THR A 217 -5.41 -8.27 -1.85
N ASP A 218 -5.72 -8.64 -0.62
CA ASP A 218 -6.48 -9.86 -0.30
C ASP A 218 -8.00 -9.62 -0.31
N THR A 219 -8.43 -8.52 -0.92
CA THR A 219 -9.83 -8.10 -1.05
C THR A 219 -10.26 -7.98 -2.51
N LEU A 220 -11.56 -8.04 -2.78
CA LEU A 220 -12.13 -7.89 -4.12
C LEU A 220 -11.71 -6.55 -4.72
N GLU A 221 -12.06 -5.45 -4.04
CA GLU A 221 -11.71 -4.08 -4.40
C GLU A 221 -11.10 -3.37 -3.18
N MET A 222 -10.49 -2.21 -3.39
CA MET A 222 -10.00 -1.34 -2.32
C MET A 222 -11.13 -0.86 -1.40
N GLU A 223 -12.34 -0.68 -1.92
CA GLU A 223 -13.52 -0.30 -1.12
C GLU A 223 -13.80 -1.27 0.04
N ASN A 224 -13.44 -2.55 -0.11
CA ASN A 224 -13.59 -3.55 0.96
C ASN A 224 -12.70 -3.26 2.17
N LEU A 225 -11.64 -2.45 2.00
CA LEU A 225 -10.79 -2.00 3.10
C LEU A 225 -11.43 -0.87 3.91
N ILE A 226 -12.51 -0.24 3.43
CA ILE A 226 -13.21 0.83 4.16
C ILE A 226 -13.82 0.23 5.43
N PRO A 227 -13.43 0.71 6.63
CA PRO A 227 -13.98 0.16 7.86
C PRO A 227 -15.46 0.46 8.02
N THR A 228 -16.23 -0.49 8.55
CA THR A 228 -17.69 -0.37 8.68
C THR A 228 -18.10 0.89 9.45
N ILE A 229 -17.34 1.29 10.48
CA ILE A 229 -17.61 2.51 11.25
C ILE A 229 -17.55 3.81 10.41
N ILE A 230 -16.72 3.84 9.37
CA ILE A 230 -16.66 4.99 8.43
C ILE A 230 -17.95 5.03 7.61
N VAL A 231 -18.40 3.88 7.13
CA VAL A 231 -19.65 3.79 6.39
C VAL A 231 -20.84 4.15 7.27
N GLU A 232 -20.86 3.72 8.53
CA GLU A 232 -21.89 4.12 9.50
C GLU A 232 -21.99 5.64 9.67
N ARG A 233 -20.85 6.33 9.72
CA ARG A 233 -20.83 7.80 9.82
C ARG A 233 -21.38 8.46 8.56
N LEU A 234 -20.97 7.97 7.38
CA LEU A 234 -21.46 8.49 6.10
C LEU A 234 -22.97 8.35 5.94
N MET A 235 -23.53 7.24 6.43
CA MET A 235 -24.96 6.96 6.35
C MET A 235 -25.76 7.57 7.51
N GLY A 236 -25.09 8.24 8.46
CA GLY A 236 -25.66 8.70 9.72
C GLY A 236 -25.72 7.59 10.77
N LEU A 237 -25.25 7.90 11.98
CA LEU A 237 -25.28 6.99 13.13
C LEU A 237 -26.69 6.45 13.35
N GLY A 238 -26.83 5.13 13.27
CA GLY A 238 -28.12 4.47 13.52
C GLY A 238 -29.14 4.58 12.38
N SER A 239 -28.72 4.71 11.12
CA SER A 239 -29.64 4.52 9.98
C SER A 239 -30.12 3.06 9.89
N ALA A 240 -31.05 2.70 10.77
CA ALA A 240 -31.81 1.44 10.73
C ALA A 240 -32.62 1.27 9.43
N THR A 241 -32.56 2.25 8.54
CA THR A 241 -33.15 2.23 7.20
C THR A 241 -32.12 2.01 6.08
N CYS A 242 -30.82 2.11 6.35
CA CYS A 242 -29.78 1.85 5.35
C CYS A 242 -29.58 0.33 5.20
N ARG A 243 -30.18 -0.23 4.14
CA ARG A 243 -30.17 -1.66 3.87
C ARG A 243 -28.76 -2.24 3.61
N PRO A 244 -27.87 -1.58 2.82
CA PRO A 244 -26.46 -2.01 2.67
C PRO A 244 -25.74 -2.13 4.01
N LEU A 245 -25.83 -1.08 4.84
CA LEU A 245 -25.15 -1.04 6.13
C LEU A 245 -25.60 -2.17 7.06
N GLN A 246 -26.90 -2.43 7.15
CA GLN A 246 -27.41 -3.53 7.97
C GLN A 246 -26.95 -4.89 7.47
N ALA A 247 -27.02 -5.13 6.16
CA ALA A 247 -26.54 -6.39 5.59
C ALA A 247 -25.06 -6.62 5.88
N HIS A 248 -24.22 -5.60 5.69
CA HIS A 248 -22.78 -5.67 5.91
C HIS A 248 -22.44 -5.86 7.40
N LYS A 249 -23.13 -5.16 8.32
CA LYS A 249 -22.98 -5.36 9.77
C LYS A 249 -23.37 -6.78 10.19
N ASN A 250 -24.45 -7.32 9.61
CA ASN A 250 -24.88 -8.69 9.89
C ASN A 250 -23.81 -9.70 9.42
N ILE A 251 -23.24 -9.52 8.24
CA ILE A 251 -22.14 -10.35 7.74
C ILE A 251 -20.94 -10.25 8.68
N ALA A 252 -20.46 -9.03 8.97
CA ALA A 252 -19.28 -8.77 9.78
C ALA A 252 -19.38 -9.36 11.20
N ALA A 253 -20.58 -9.36 11.80
CA ALA A 253 -20.83 -9.90 13.14
C ALA A 253 -21.09 -11.42 13.18
N SER A 254 -21.08 -12.10 12.03
CA SER A 254 -21.41 -13.52 11.91
C SER A 254 -20.17 -14.41 11.71
N ALA A 255 -20.39 -15.72 11.65
CA ALA A 255 -19.36 -16.68 11.23
C ALA A 255 -18.87 -16.44 9.78
N HIS A 256 -19.57 -15.60 9.01
CA HIS A 256 -19.22 -15.22 7.64
C HIS A 256 -18.49 -13.87 7.57
N GLY A 257 -17.94 -13.35 8.67
CA GLY A 257 -17.29 -12.03 8.70
C GLY A 257 -16.18 -11.83 7.65
N SER A 258 -15.46 -12.88 7.25
CA SER A 258 -14.47 -12.82 6.18
C SER A 258 -15.07 -12.50 4.80
N ALA A 259 -16.37 -12.72 4.60
CA ALA A 259 -17.04 -12.36 3.36
C ALA A 259 -16.99 -10.86 3.07
N MET A 260 -16.79 -10.02 4.09
CA MET A 260 -16.57 -8.58 3.92
C MET A 260 -15.38 -8.24 3.01
N GLN A 261 -14.38 -9.12 2.90
CA GLN A 261 -13.25 -8.97 1.98
C GLN A 261 -13.67 -9.02 0.50
N TYR A 262 -14.81 -9.67 0.19
CA TYR A 262 -15.17 -10.05 -1.16
C TYR A 262 -16.56 -9.56 -1.61
N VAL A 263 -17.29 -8.84 -0.76
CA VAL A 263 -18.56 -8.22 -1.16
C VAL A 263 -18.28 -7.16 -2.21
N ASP A 264 -18.99 -7.17 -3.34
CA ASP A 264 -18.97 -6.05 -4.29
C ASP A 264 -19.61 -4.83 -3.62
N TYR A 265 -18.78 -3.90 -3.14
CA TYR A 265 -19.23 -2.72 -2.39
C TYR A 265 -20.03 -1.75 -3.27
N LYS A 266 -19.90 -1.83 -4.59
CA LYS A 266 -20.61 -0.95 -5.53
C LYS A 266 -21.98 -1.52 -5.88
N LYS A 267 -22.03 -2.76 -6.36
CA LYS A 267 -23.22 -3.39 -6.95
C LYS A 267 -23.89 -4.39 -6.02
N GLY A 268 -23.16 -4.94 -5.05
CA GLY A 268 -23.64 -6.03 -4.20
C GLY A 268 -23.82 -7.36 -4.94
N LEU A 269 -24.39 -8.34 -4.24
CA LEU A 269 -24.67 -9.68 -4.76
C LEU A 269 -26.11 -9.80 -5.24
N LYS A 270 -26.32 -10.21 -6.48
CA LYS A 270 -27.66 -10.40 -7.09
C LYS A 270 -28.09 -11.86 -7.10
N LEU A 271 -29.41 -12.08 -7.10
CA LEU A 271 -30.01 -13.42 -7.06
C LEU A 271 -29.55 -14.30 -8.23
N PHE A 272 -29.43 -13.72 -9.43
CA PHE A 272 -29.05 -14.50 -10.61
C PHE A 272 -27.69 -15.19 -10.44
N GLU A 273 -26.77 -14.61 -9.68
CA GLU A 273 -25.42 -15.13 -9.43
C GLU A 273 -25.45 -16.43 -8.62
N LEU A 274 -26.54 -16.68 -7.88
CA LEU A 274 -26.71 -17.89 -7.07
C LEU A 274 -27.76 -18.86 -7.61
N THR A 275 -28.59 -18.44 -8.58
CA THR A 275 -29.72 -19.26 -9.05
C THR A 275 -29.68 -19.61 -10.53
N THR A 276 -28.90 -18.90 -11.35
CA THR A 276 -29.02 -18.98 -12.81
C THR A 276 -27.71 -18.74 -13.56
N GLY A 277 -27.40 -19.66 -14.48
CA GLY A 277 -26.13 -19.69 -15.21
C GLY A 277 -25.08 -20.33 -14.34
N SER A 278 -24.51 -21.47 -14.78
CA SER A 278 -23.55 -22.29 -14.03
C SER A 278 -22.51 -21.43 -13.32
N PRO A 279 -22.71 -21.02 -12.05
CA PRO A 279 -21.65 -20.37 -11.30
C PRO A 279 -20.57 -21.46 -11.14
N SER A 280 -19.30 -21.07 -10.96
CA SER A 280 -18.36 -22.06 -10.45
C SER A 280 -18.99 -22.68 -9.20
N SER A 281 -18.82 -24.01 -9.00
CA SER A 281 -19.35 -24.67 -7.79
C SER A 281 -18.93 -23.91 -6.53
N ASP A 282 -17.77 -23.26 -6.60
CA ASP A 282 -17.10 -22.57 -5.52
C ASP A 282 -17.76 -21.21 -5.22
N HIS A 283 -18.11 -20.42 -6.24
CA HIS A 283 -18.86 -19.17 -6.04
C HIS A 283 -20.19 -19.42 -5.34
N LEU A 284 -20.94 -20.43 -5.81
CA LEU A 284 -22.23 -20.79 -5.20
C LEU A 284 -22.04 -21.31 -3.77
N SER A 285 -21.07 -22.19 -3.56
CA SER A 285 -20.77 -22.79 -2.24
C SER A 285 -20.34 -21.73 -1.23
N TYR A 286 -19.64 -20.69 -1.70
CA TYR A 286 -19.18 -19.59 -0.87
C TYR A 286 -20.31 -18.61 -0.51
N TRP A 287 -21.02 -18.08 -1.51
CA TRP A 287 -21.95 -16.96 -1.29
C TRP A 287 -23.33 -17.38 -0.82
N LYS A 288 -23.79 -18.60 -1.13
CA LYS A 288 -25.14 -19.04 -0.75
C LYS A 288 -25.37 -19.03 0.76
N PRO A 289 -24.49 -19.61 1.61
CA PRO A 289 -24.65 -19.54 3.07
C PRO A 289 -24.66 -18.10 3.60
N VAL A 290 -23.82 -17.22 3.03
CA VAL A 290 -23.75 -15.80 3.43
C VAL A 290 -25.06 -15.08 3.11
N ALA A 291 -25.58 -15.27 1.89
CA ALA A 291 -26.84 -14.67 1.47
C ALA A 291 -28.02 -15.20 2.31
N GLU A 292 -28.08 -16.50 2.56
CA GLU A 292 -29.11 -17.12 3.41
C GLU A 292 -29.06 -16.59 4.85
N HIS A 293 -27.86 -16.36 5.39
CA HIS A 293 -27.67 -15.73 6.70
C HIS A 293 -28.22 -14.29 6.72
N VAL A 294 -27.89 -13.48 5.73
CA VAL A 294 -28.37 -12.08 5.62
C VAL A 294 -29.89 -12.02 5.46
N LEU A 295 -30.48 -12.95 4.70
CA LEU A 295 -31.92 -12.99 4.42
C LEU A 295 -32.73 -13.68 5.53
N GLY A 296 -32.11 -14.53 6.35
CA GLY A 296 -32.78 -15.36 7.35
C GLY A 296 -33.64 -16.48 6.74
N THR A 297 -33.45 -16.82 5.47
CA THR A 297 -34.24 -17.83 4.74
C THR A 297 -33.43 -18.43 3.59
N PRO A 298 -33.71 -19.68 3.15
CA PRO A 298 -33.02 -20.29 2.02
C PRO A 298 -33.14 -19.47 0.73
N VAL A 299 -32.06 -19.41 -0.04
CA VAL A 299 -32.04 -18.72 -1.33
C VAL A 299 -32.69 -19.62 -2.38
N THR A 300 -33.77 -19.13 -2.98
CA THR A 300 -34.52 -19.83 -4.02
C THR A 300 -34.76 -18.93 -5.24
N HIS A 301 -34.94 -19.53 -6.41
CA HIS A 301 -35.30 -18.81 -7.63
C HIS A 301 -36.63 -18.03 -7.51
N THR A 302 -37.51 -18.46 -6.59
CA THR A 302 -38.81 -17.81 -6.33
C THR A 302 -38.69 -16.50 -5.55
N MET A 303 -37.50 -16.14 -5.05
CA MET A 303 -37.27 -14.85 -4.38
C MET A 303 -37.30 -13.65 -5.34
N CYS A 304 -37.40 -13.88 -6.66
CA CYS A 304 -37.59 -12.84 -7.65
C CYS A 304 -39.03 -12.29 -7.62
N PRO A 305 -39.27 -11.02 -7.24
CA PRO A 305 -40.64 -10.48 -7.11
C PRO A 305 -41.41 -10.44 -8.43
N THR A 306 -40.72 -10.44 -9.58
CA THR A 306 -41.35 -10.39 -10.89
C THR A 306 -41.79 -11.75 -11.40
N GLY A 307 -41.43 -12.86 -10.71
CA GLY A 307 -41.71 -14.22 -11.16
C GLY A 307 -40.95 -14.65 -12.44
N VAL A 308 -40.12 -13.76 -12.98
CA VAL A 308 -39.30 -14.02 -14.17
C VAL A 308 -37.97 -14.66 -13.73
N THR A 309 -37.51 -15.67 -14.47
CA THR A 309 -36.16 -16.24 -14.29
C THR A 309 -35.12 -15.12 -14.30
N CYS A 310 -34.44 -14.92 -13.17
CA CYS A 310 -33.38 -13.94 -13.08
C CYS A 310 -32.29 -14.27 -14.10
N THR A 311 -31.85 -13.29 -14.89
CA THR A 311 -30.68 -13.46 -15.76
C THR A 311 -29.74 -12.29 -15.54
N LYS A 312 -28.48 -12.41 -16.00
CA LYS A 312 -27.49 -11.32 -15.92
C LYS A 312 -28.02 -9.99 -16.48
N LYS A 313 -28.86 -10.03 -17.52
CA LYS A 313 -29.43 -8.82 -18.16
C LYS A 313 -30.68 -8.28 -17.48
N SER A 314 -31.47 -9.13 -16.83
CA SER A 314 -32.82 -8.77 -16.34
C SER A 314 -32.96 -8.77 -14.82
N CYS A 315 -32.00 -9.32 -14.07
CA CYS A 315 -32.10 -9.45 -12.62
C CYS A 315 -31.88 -8.12 -11.91
N ARG A 316 -32.93 -7.67 -11.21
CA ARG A 316 -32.89 -6.53 -10.26
C ARG A 316 -32.96 -6.98 -8.80
N CYS A 317 -32.98 -8.29 -8.56
CA CYS A 317 -33.08 -8.87 -7.23
C CYS A 317 -31.71 -8.88 -6.58
N ILE A 318 -31.53 -8.01 -5.58
CA ILE A 318 -30.29 -7.85 -4.84
C ILE A 318 -30.45 -8.58 -3.51
N LEU A 319 -29.56 -9.53 -3.23
CA LEU A 319 -29.53 -10.31 -2.00
C LEU A 319 -28.70 -9.59 -0.93
N ILE A 320 -27.52 -9.11 -1.30
CA ILE A 320 -26.64 -8.30 -0.46
C ILE A 320 -26.43 -6.98 -1.19
N PRO A 321 -26.97 -5.84 -0.70
CA PRO A 321 -26.89 -4.59 -1.44
C PRO A 321 -25.59 -3.83 -1.19
N GLY A 322 -24.99 -3.31 -2.27
CA GLY A 322 -23.85 -2.40 -2.22
C GLY A 322 -24.24 -0.94 -1.97
N TYR A 323 -23.22 -0.08 -1.84
CA TYR A 323 -23.32 1.36 -1.57
C TYR A 323 -23.31 2.25 -2.84
N GLY A 324 -23.02 1.66 -4.00
CA GLY A 324 -22.89 2.36 -5.29
C GLY A 324 -21.48 2.91 -5.56
N ASP A 325 -21.25 3.35 -6.80
CA ASP A 325 -19.93 3.70 -7.33
C ASP A 325 -19.25 4.91 -6.67
N SER A 326 -19.99 5.71 -5.88
CA SER A 326 -19.50 6.95 -5.26
C SER A 326 -19.07 6.76 -3.79
N ILE A 327 -18.99 5.53 -3.29
CA ILE A 327 -18.68 5.30 -1.87
C ILE A 327 -17.27 5.79 -1.53
N MET A 328 -16.28 5.53 -2.40
CA MET A 328 -14.91 5.97 -2.18
C MET A 328 -14.81 7.51 -2.13
N ASP A 329 -15.43 8.21 -3.07
CA ASP A 329 -15.47 9.69 -3.09
C ASP A 329 -16.04 10.26 -1.79
N LYS A 330 -17.11 9.65 -1.27
CA LYS A 330 -17.74 10.06 -0.01
C LYS A 330 -16.83 9.80 1.18
N VAL A 331 -16.15 8.65 1.21
CA VAL A 331 -15.14 8.33 2.24
C VAL A 331 -14.05 9.38 2.21
N MET A 332 -13.44 9.65 1.05
CA MET A 332 -12.36 10.63 0.93
C MET A 332 -12.83 12.02 1.38
N SER A 333 -14.04 12.45 1.01
CA SER A 333 -14.62 13.72 1.46
C SER A 333 -14.80 13.79 2.99
N LEU A 334 -15.29 12.73 3.63
CA LEU A 334 -15.39 12.66 5.09
C LEU A 334 -14.01 12.72 5.74
N MET A 335 -13.06 11.96 5.20
CA MET A 335 -11.69 11.89 5.71
C MET A 335 -10.95 13.22 5.62
N ASP A 336 -11.17 13.97 4.54
CA ASP A 336 -10.66 15.34 4.40
C ASP A 336 -11.25 16.30 5.42
N SER A 337 -12.46 16.05 5.91
CA SER A 337 -13.06 16.84 7.00
C SER A 337 -12.54 16.44 8.39
N GLU A 338 -12.02 15.21 8.55
CA GLU A 338 -11.62 14.62 9.84
C GLU A 338 -10.09 14.44 10.02
N LYS A 339 -9.26 15.21 9.30
CA LYS A 339 -7.79 15.07 9.12
C LYS A 339 -6.90 14.73 10.34
N ASN A 340 -7.40 14.82 11.58
CA ASN A 340 -6.64 14.61 12.80
C ASN A 340 -7.07 13.38 13.62
N THR A 341 -7.95 12.50 13.11
CA THR A 341 -8.42 11.35 13.90
C THR A 341 -7.70 10.05 13.50
N PRO A 342 -6.85 9.47 14.36
CA PRO A 342 -6.25 8.17 14.10
C PRO A 342 -7.33 7.07 14.03
N MET A 343 -7.34 6.29 12.96
CA MET A 343 -8.31 5.21 12.74
C MET A 343 -7.91 3.88 13.39
N THR A 344 -7.00 3.90 14.36
CA THR A 344 -6.36 2.69 14.91
C THR A 344 -7.35 1.71 15.54
N HIS A 345 -8.51 2.19 16.00
CA HIS A 345 -9.58 1.36 16.59
C HIS A 345 -10.77 1.14 15.65
N TRP A 346 -10.68 1.61 14.41
CA TRP A 346 -11.81 1.66 13.50
C TRP A 346 -11.82 0.53 12.50
N VAL A 347 -10.67 -0.13 12.28
CA VAL A 347 -10.52 -1.22 11.31
C VAL A 347 -11.23 -2.49 11.79
N ASP A 348 -12.13 -2.98 10.94
CA ASP A 348 -12.89 -4.21 11.18
C ASP A 348 -11.95 -5.40 11.37
N ALA A 349 -12.28 -6.32 12.29
CA ALA A 349 -11.42 -7.44 12.66
C ALA A 349 -10.95 -8.28 11.45
N ALA A 350 -11.83 -8.50 10.47
CA ALA A 350 -11.52 -9.23 9.25
C ALA A 350 -10.49 -8.50 8.34
N MET A 351 -10.38 -7.18 8.42
CA MET A 351 -9.46 -6.37 7.59
C MET A 351 -8.14 -6.05 8.30
N GLN A 352 -8.00 -6.33 9.61
CA GLN A 352 -6.85 -5.87 10.39
C GLN A 352 -5.50 -6.41 9.87
N SER A 353 -5.46 -7.68 9.47
CA SER A 353 -4.25 -8.29 8.90
C SER A 353 -3.83 -7.60 7.61
N GLU A 354 -4.81 -7.28 6.76
CA GLU A 354 -4.58 -6.68 5.46
C GLU A 354 -4.16 -5.21 5.57
N TRP A 355 -4.82 -4.44 6.44
CA TRP A 355 -4.40 -3.08 6.80
C TRP A 355 -2.98 -3.04 7.36
N ARG A 356 -2.62 -4.00 8.22
CA ARG A 356 -1.25 -4.12 8.72
C ARG A 356 -0.26 -4.44 7.62
N ARG A 357 -0.58 -5.38 6.73
CA ARG A 357 0.29 -5.79 5.62
C ARG A 357 0.55 -4.64 4.66
N ILE A 358 -0.52 -4.01 4.16
CA ILE A 358 -0.44 -2.88 3.23
C ILE A 358 0.27 -1.69 3.90
N GLY A 359 -0.13 -1.35 5.12
CA GLY A 359 0.47 -0.22 5.85
C GLY A 359 1.96 -0.40 6.16
N ALA A 360 2.39 -1.63 6.48
CA ALA A 360 3.80 -1.96 6.67
C ALA A 360 4.61 -1.81 5.37
N VAL A 361 4.11 -2.34 4.25
CA VAL A 361 4.79 -2.23 2.95
C VAL A 361 4.89 -0.77 2.50
N ILE A 362 3.82 0.01 2.66
CA ILE A 362 3.87 1.45 2.34
C ILE A 362 4.85 2.17 3.27
N LEU A 363 4.93 1.83 4.55
CA LEU A 363 5.93 2.43 5.44
C LEU A 363 7.36 2.08 4.98
N ASP A 364 7.62 0.81 4.65
CA ASP A 364 8.92 0.34 4.18
C ASP A 364 9.38 1.10 2.93
N TRP A 365 8.48 1.25 1.95
CA TRP A 365 8.79 1.87 0.67
C TRP A 365 8.72 3.40 0.70
N CYS A 366 7.75 3.96 1.40
CA CYS A 366 7.40 5.38 1.33
C CYS A 366 7.76 6.15 2.60
N CYS A 367 8.59 5.63 3.51
CA CYS A 367 9.06 6.41 4.66
C CYS A 367 9.98 7.57 4.24
N GLY A 368 9.80 8.70 4.91
CA GLY A 368 10.58 9.93 4.77
C GLY A 368 10.75 10.68 6.09
N SER A 369 11.75 11.57 6.18
CA SER A 369 11.99 12.38 7.39
C SER A 369 10.86 13.38 7.64
N SER A 370 10.27 13.38 8.85
CA SER A 370 9.25 14.37 9.22
C SER A 370 9.84 15.75 9.57
N LEU A 371 11.18 15.86 9.66
CA LEU A 371 11.89 17.07 10.05
C LEU A 371 12.81 17.47 8.90
N ARG A 372 12.44 18.53 8.18
CA ARG A 372 13.29 19.10 7.13
C ARG A 372 14.53 19.70 7.77
N ALA A 373 15.71 19.32 7.29
CA ALA A 373 16.92 20.10 7.54
C ALA A 373 16.73 21.43 6.79
N ILE A 374 16.68 22.55 7.52
CA ILE A 374 16.58 23.90 6.93
C ILE A 374 17.95 24.32 6.43
#